data_AF-A0A7V8BLA4-F1
#
_entry.id   AF-A0A7V8BLA4-F1
#
_cell.length_a   1.000
_cell.length_b   1.000
_cell.length_c   1.000
_cell.angle_alpha   90.00
_cell.angle_beta   90.00
_cell.angle_gamma   90.00
#
_symmetry.space_group_name_H-M   'P 1'
#
loop_
_entity.id
_entity.type
_entity.pdbx_description
1 polymer ?
#
loop_
_entity_poly.entity_id
_entity_poly.type
_entity_poly.pdbx_seq_one_letter_code
_entity_poly.pdbx_strand_id
1 'polypeptide(L)'
;MILLDTSGLLAALDASQRQHARCRAALEAAKGPLLLSTFVLAELDYLLMRHVGAHAQAALLAEVARGAYRLEGFTADDVERAGEIMRRYGDLEIGLADASIVVLAERHGIAEVLTLDLRHFQALRAGGRKRFRILPADA
;
A
#
# COMPACT_ATOMS: atom_id res chain seq x y z
N MET A 1 -0.34 -12.09 5.71
CA MET A 1 0.19 -11.22 4.64
C MET A 1 -0.70 -10.01 4.53
N ILE A 2 -0.10 -8.83 4.48
CA ILE A 2 -0.81 -7.56 4.35
C ILE A 2 -0.15 -6.76 3.23
N LEU A 3 -0.96 -6.06 2.44
CA LEU A 3 -0.49 -5.10 1.45
C LEU A 3 -0.36 -3.72 2.09
N LEU A 4 0.72 -3.03 1.77
CA LEU A 4 0.96 -1.67 2.25
C LEU A 4 0.59 -0.66 1.16
N ASP A 5 -0.24 0.30 1.53
CA ASP A 5 -0.49 1.51 0.76
C ASP A 5 0.36 2.68 1.28
N THR A 6 0.59 3.66 0.43
CA THR A 6 1.35 4.88 0.71
C THR A 6 0.79 5.60 1.94
N SER A 7 -0.52 5.83 1.98
CA SER A 7 -1.14 6.60 3.06
C SER A 7 -1.04 5.90 4.41
N GLY A 8 -1.22 4.57 4.42
CA GLY A 8 -1.15 3.74 5.63
C GLY A 8 0.27 3.62 6.17
N LEU A 9 1.25 3.38 5.29
CA LEU A 9 2.65 3.24 5.69
C LEU A 9 3.27 4.59 6.09
N LEU A 10 2.97 5.67 5.36
CA LEU A 10 3.41 7.01 5.74
C LEU A 10 2.92 7.37 7.15
N ALA A 11 1.64 7.12 7.44
CA ALA A 11 1.07 7.33 8.77
C ALA A 11 1.77 6.48 9.85
N ALA A 12 2.11 5.23 9.55
CA ALA A 12 2.82 4.37 10.50
C ALA A 12 4.26 4.81 10.80
N LEU A 13 4.90 5.56 9.89
CA LEU A 13 6.30 6.00 10.01
C LEU A 13 6.45 7.43 10.56
N ASP A 14 5.54 8.33 10.20
CA ASP A 14 5.57 9.73 10.62
C ASP A 14 4.78 9.94 11.92
N ALA A 15 5.50 10.12 13.04
CA ALA A 15 4.93 10.32 14.36
C ALA A 15 4.07 11.58 14.50
N SER A 16 4.15 12.53 13.56
CA SER A 16 3.31 13.72 13.54
C SER A 16 1.89 13.45 12.99
N GLN A 17 1.68 12.30 12.33
CA GLN A 17 0.40 11.96 11.71
C GLN A 17 -0.67 11.64 12.75
N ARG A 18 -1.88 12.18 12.55
CA ARG A 18 -3.01 11.94 13.47
C ARG A 18 -3.37 10.47 13.64
N GLN A 19 -3.21 9.66 12.59
CA GLN A 19 -3.49 8.22 12.61
C GLN A 19 -2.26 7.37 12.99
N HIS A 20 -1.13 7.98 13.37
CA HIS A 20 0.14 7.30 13.58
C HIS A 20 0.02 6.08 14.51
N ALA A 21 -0.51 6.27 15.71
CA ALA A 21 -0.62 5.20 16.71
C ALA A 21 -1.46 4.01 16.19
N ARG A 22 -2.54 4.28 15.46
CA ARG A 22 -3.42 3.23 14.91
C ARG A 22 -2.77 2.49 13.75
N CYS A 23 -2.15 3.20 12.81
CA CYS A 23 -1.44 2.58 11.69
C CYS A 23 -0.22 1.78 12.17
N ARG A 24 0.53 2.33 13.14
CA ARG A 24 1.68 1.66 13.75
C ARG A 24 1.26 0.35 14.43
N ALA A 25 0.20 0.40 15.26
CA ALA A 25 -0.31 -0.80 15.92
C ALA A 25 -0.80 -1.87 14.91
N ALA A 26 -1.49 -1.46 13.84
CA ALA A 26 -1.92 -2.39 12.79
C ALA A 26 -0.74 -3.02 12.04
N LEU A 27 0.30 -2.23 11.76
CA LEU A 27 1.53 -2.71 11.12
C LEU A 27 2.28 -3.71 12.01
N GLU A 28 2.40 -3.43 13.31
CA GLU A 28 3.05 -4.31 14.30
C GLU A 28 2.27 -5.60 14.58
N ALA A 29 0.93 -5.54 14.55
CA ALA A 29 0.07 -6.70 14.74
C ALA A 29 0.03 -7.62 13.50
N ALA A 30 0.47 -7.15 12.33
CA ALA A 30 0.44 -7.93 11.11
C ALA A 30 1.43 -9.10 11.18
N LYS A 31 0.92 -10.34 11.07
CA LYS A 31 1.73 -11.58 11.11
C LYS A 31 2.66 -11.80 9.91
N GLY A 32 2.72 -10.84 8.99
CA GLY A 32 3.64 -10.82 7.85
C GLY A 32 3.33 -11.80 6.69
N PRO A 33 4.19 -11.81 5.66
CA PRO A 33 5.03 -10.68 5.24
C PRO A 33 4.23 -9.40 4.96
N LEU A 34 4.91 -8.25 5.07
CA LEU A 34 4.42 -6.92 4.70
C LEU A 34 4.79 -6.68 3.23
N LEU A 35 3.82 -6.75 2.33
CA LEU A 35 4.06 -6.62 0.89
C LEU A 35 4.01 -5.15 0.49
N LEU A 36 5.03 -4.71 -0.25
CA LEU A 36 5.19 -3.35 -0.72
C LEU A 36 5.34 -3.36 -2.25
N SER A 37 4.46 -2.66 -2.95
CA SER A 37 4.61 -2.43 -4.38
C SER A 37 5.76 -1.46 -4.64
N THR A 38 6.51 -1.65 -5.73
CA THR A 38 7.53 -0.67 -6.18
C THR A 38 6.95 0.71 -6.48
N PHE A 39 5.68 0.80 -6.89
CA PHE A 39 5.01 2.08 -7.12
C PHE A 39 4.65 2.80 -5.82
N VAL A 40 4.21 2.06 -4.80
CA VAL A 40 3.99 2.59 -3.45
C VAL A 40 5.31 3.06 -2.84
N LEU A 41 6.41 2.31 -3.04
CA LEU A 41 7.74 2.74 -2.60
C LEU A 41 8.16 4.05 -3.29
N ALA A 42 7.96 4.16 -4.60
CA ALA A 42 8.29 5.38 -5.35
C ALA A 42 7.46 6.59 -4.88
N GLU A 43 6.18 6.39 -4.59
CA GLU A 43 5.31 7.45 -4.07
C GLU A 43 5.72 7.87 -2.65
N LEU A 44 6.03 6.92 -1.77
CA LEU A 44 6.52 7.19 -0.42
C LEU A 44 7.85 7.94 -0.44
N ASP A 45 8.78 7.55 -1.31
CA ASP A 45 10.07 8.23 -1.49
C ASP A 45 9.86 9.72 -1.81
N TYR A 46 8.99 10.00 -2.80
CA TYR A 46 8.63 11.36 -3.19
C TYR A 46 7.96 12.15 -2.05
N LEU A 47 6.97 11.55 -1.37
CA LEU A 47 6.23 12.23 -0.31
C LEU A 47 7.08 12.50 0.93
N LEU A 48 7.91 11.54 1.34
CA LEU A 48 8.82 11.72 2.47
C LEU A 48 9.82 12.84 2.19
N MET A 49 10.41 12.88 1.00
CA MET A 49 11.32 13.96 0.62
C MET A 49 10.61 15.32 0.66
N ARG A 50 9.38 15.39 0.15
CA ARG A 50 8.61 16.65 0.05
C ARG A 50 8.08 17.16 1.39
N HIS A 51 7.68 16.27 2.29
CA HIS A 51 6.89 16.63 3.47
C HIS A 51 7.60 16.38 4.81
N VAL A 52 8.60 15.51 4.86
CA VAL A 52 9.29 15.11 6.10
C VAL A 52 10.78 15.46 6.06
N GLY A 53 11.46 15.09 4.97
CA GLY A 53 12.85 15.42 4.70
C GLY A 53 13.72 14.20 4.38
N ALA A 54 14.92 14.48 3.87
CA ALA A 54 15.86 13.48 3.33
C ALA A 54 16.26 12.37 4.33
N HIS A 55 16.29 12.66 5.62
CA HIS A 55 16.64 11.65 6.63
C HIS A 55 15.58 10.54 6.72
N ALA A 56 14.30 10.91 6.73
CA ALA A 56 13.20 9.94 6.78
C ALA A 56 13.11 9.12 5.50
N GLN A 57 13.31 9.77 4.34
CA GLN A 57 13.43 9.11 3.04
C GLN A 57 14.54 8.04 3.05
N ALA A 58 15.76 8.42 3.44
CA ALA A 58 16.90 7.50 3.51
C ALA A 58 16.65 6.34 4.49
N ALA A 59 15.99 6.60 5.63
CA ALA A 59 15.64 5.58 6.60
C ALA A 59 14.68 4.52 6.02
N LEU A 60 13.63 4.95 5.29
CA LEU A 60 12.70 4.03 4.61
C LEU A 60 13.44 3.14 3.61
N LEU A 61 14.29 3.73 2.75
CA LEU A 61 15.06 2.95 1.76
C LEU A 61 15.98 1.93 2.44
N ALA A 62 16.61 2.31 3.56
CA ALA A 62 17.43 1.39 4.34
C ALA A 62 16.62 0.27 5.01
N GLU A 63 15.37 0.51 5.42
CA GLU A 63 14.46 -0.55 5.90
C GLU A 63 14.07 -1.52 4.80
N VAL A 64 13.71 -1.01 3.63
CA VAL A 64 13.39 -1.83 2.45
C VAL A 64 14.59 -2.70 2.06
N ALA A 65 15.79 -2.11 1.97
CA ALA A 65 17.02 -2.83 1.63
C ALA A 65 17.39 -3.93 2.63
N ARG A 66 17.03 -3.76 3.91
CA ARG A 66 17.20 -4.78 4.97
C ARG A 66 16.12 -5.87 4.96
N GLY A 67 15.12 -5.78 4.09
CA GLY A 67 14.05 -6.76 3.97
C GLY A 67 12.94 -6.60 5.01
N ALA A 68 12.80 -5.42 5.63
CA ALA A 68 11.67 -5.13 6.52
C ALA A 68 10.31 -5.25 5.80
N TYR A 69 10.31 -5.00 4.49
CA TYR A 69 9.18 -5.15 3.59
C TYR A 69 9.56 -6.10 2.46
N ARG A 70 8.61 -6.93 2.02
CA ARG A 70 8.76 -7.70 0.79
C ARG A 70 8.40 -6.79 -0.38
N LEU A 71 9.43 -6.27 -1.06
CA LEU A 71 9.27 -5.47 -2.26
C LEU A 71 8.86 -6.37 -3.44
N GLU A 72 7.69 -6.12 -4.01
CA GLU A 72 7.13 -6.89 -5.11
C GLU A 72 7.36 -6.17 -6.45
N GLY A 73 7.93 -6.90 -7.41
CA GLY A 73 8.12 -6.41 -8.78
C GLY A 73 6.86 -6.48 -9.64
N PHE A 74 6.91 -5.80 -10.77
CA PHE A 74 5.80 -5.69 -11.73
C PHE A 74 6.28 -6.07 -13.14
N THR A 75 5.56 -7.00 -13.77
CA THR A 75 5.79 -7.46 -15.15
C THR A 75 4.95 -6.65 -16.15
N ALA A 76 5.11 -6.92 -17.44
CA ALA A 76 4.26 -6.33 -18.48
C ALA A 76 2.79 -6.76 -18.33
N ASP A 77 2.53 -8.03 -18.05
CA ASP A 77 1.19 -8.57 -17.81
C ASP A 77 0.52 -7.90 -16.60
N ASP A 78 1.30 -7.58 -15.57
CA ASP A 78 0.81 -6.85 -14.40
C ASP A 78 0.40 -5.42 -14.74
N VAL A 79 1.16 -4.75 -15.61
CA VAL A 79 0.82 -3.41 -16.10
C VAL A 79 -0.46 -3.45 -16.94
N GLU A 80 -0.61 -4.45 -17.81
CA GLU A 80 -1.85 -4.66 -18.57
C GLU A 80 -3.04 -4.84 -17.62
N ARG A 81 -2.89 -5.72 -16.62
CA ARG A 81 -3.92 -5.98 -15.61
C ARG A 81 -4.25 -4.74 -14.79
N ALA A 82 -3.26 -3.96 -14.38
CA ALA A 82 -3.47 -2.69 -13.70
C ALA A 82 -4.28 -1.71 -14.57
N GLY A 83 -3.98 -1.64 -15.87
CA GLY A 83 -4.76 -0.84 -16.83
C GLY A 83 -6.22 -1.27 -16.94
N GLU A 84 -6.50 -2.57 -16.91
CA GLU A 84 -7.88 -3.09 -16.85
C GLU A 84 -8.60 -2.66 -15.57
N ILE A 85 -7.92 -2.76 -14.43
CA ILE A 85 -8.46 -2.36 -13.12
C ILE A 85 -8.78 -0.86 -13.14
N MET A 86 -7.86 -0.02 -13.60
CA MET A 86 -8.07 1.43 -13.70
C MET A 86 -9.26 1.77 -14.61
N ARG A 87 -9.41 1.10 -15.77
CA ARG A 87 -10.58 1.28 -16.65
C ARG A 87 -11.88 0.86 -15.97
N ARG A 88 -11.87 -0.28 -15.25
CA ARG A 88 -13.04 -0.81 -14.55
C ARG A 88 -13.52 0.11 -13.43
N TYR A 89 -12.59 0.77 -12.75
CA TYR A 89 -12.87 1.70 -11.65
C TYR A 89 -12.64 3.16 -12.06
N GLY A 90 -12.91 3.50 -13.32
CA GLY A 90 -12.63 4.83 -13.88
C GLY A 90 -13.22 5.99 -13.07
N ASP A 91 -14.42 5.80 -12.50
CA ASP A 91 -15.10 6.81 -11.66
C ASP A 91 -14.38 7.11 -10.34
N LEU A 92 -13.44 6.26 -9.92
CA LEU A 92 -12.62 6.49 -8.73
C LEU A 92 -11.33 7.23 -9.05
N GLU A 93 -10.95 7.35 -10.33
CA GLU A 93 -9.70 7.99 -10.78
C GLU A 93 -8.44 7.44 -10.08
N ILE A 94 -8.44 6.14 -9.79
CA ILE A 94 -7.31 5.49 -9.12
C ILE A 94 -6.03 5.52 -9.96
N GLY A 95 -4.89 5.68 -9.28
CA GLY A 95 -3.56 5.66 -9.89
C GLY A 95 -2.95 4.25 -10.00
N LEU A 96 -1.76 4.18 -10.59
CA LEU A 96 -1.01 2.92 -10.73
C LEU A 96 -0.60 2.32 -9.37
N ALA A 97 -0.38 3.13 -8.34
CA ALA A 97 -0.10 2.65 -6.99
C ALA A 97 -1.27 1.82 -6.44
N ASP A 98 -2.48 2.40 -6.41
CA ASP A 98 -3.72 1.71 -6.01
C ASP A 98 -3.98 0.46 -6.86
N ALA A 99 -3.89 0.58 -8.18
CA ALA A 99 -4.09 -0.54 -9.09
C ALA A 99 -3.06 -1.66 -8.85
N SER A 100 -1.81 -1.32 -8.53
CA SER A 100 -0.78 -2.29 -8.23
C SER A 100 -1.07 -3.09 -6.96
N ILE A 101 -1.70 -2.47 -5.95
CA ILE A 101 -2.13 -3.16 -4.74
C ILE A 101 -3.20 -4.20 -5.08
N VAL A 102 -4.13 -3.88 -5.98
CA VAL A 102 -5.16 -4.83 -6.44
C VAL A 102 -4.53 -5.99 -7.22
N VAL A 103 -3.58 -5.73 -8.12
CA VAL A 103 -2.86 -6.78 -8.85
C VAL A 103 -2.12 -7.73 -7.90
N LEU A 104 -1.41 -7.17 -6.91
CA LEU A 104 -0.70 -7.98 -5.91
C LEU A 104 -1.67 -8.74 -4.99
N ALA A 105 -2.83 -8.15 -4.67
CA ALA A 105 -3.91 -8.83 -3.95
C ALA A 105 -4.40 -10.06 -4.72
N GLU A 106 -4.68 -9.91 -6.02
CA GLU A 106 -5.10 -11.00 -6.89
C GLU A 106 -4.04 -12.09 -7.00
N ARG A 107 -2.77 -11.71 -7.23
CA ARG A 107 -1.65 -12.63 -7.39
C ARG A 107 -1.40 -13.49 -6.15
N HIS A 108 -1.42 -12.86 -4.98
CA HIS A 108 -1.03 -13.50 -3.72
C HIS A 108 -2.23 -13.97 -2.88
N GLY A 109 -3.46 -13.75 -3.34
CA GLY A 109 -4.68 -14.11 -2.61
C GLY A 109 -4.91 -13.28 -1.34
N ILE A 110 -4.27 -12.12 -1.22
CA ILE A 110 -4.29 -11.26 -0.03
C ILE A 110 -5.52 -10.36 -0.07
N ALA A 111 -6.17 -10.16 1.06
CA ALA A 111 -7.29 -9.21 1.17
C ALA A 111 -7.16 -8.27 2.36
N GLU A 112 -6.00 -8.21 3.01
CA GLU A 112 -5.72 -7.24 4.06
C GLU A 112 -4.83 -6.14 3.47
N VAL A 113 -5.23 -4.89 3.67
CA VAL A 113 -4.48 -3.72 3.20
C VAL A 113 -4.40 -2.69 4.33
N LEU A 114 -3.21 -2.12 4.55
CA LEU A 114 -3.00 -0.99 5.43
C LEU A 114 -3.11 0.30 4.61
N THR A 115 -4.23 1.00 4.69
CA THR A 115 -4.49 2.24 3.94
C THR A 115 -5.43 3.15 4.73
N LEU A 116 -5.30 4.46 4.51
CA LEU A 116 -6.23 5.48 4.96
C LEU A 116 -7.19 5.93 3.85
N ASP A 117 -7.00 5.48 2.60
CA ASP A 117 -7.93 5.75 1.50
C ASP A 117 -9.12 4.79 1.53
N LEU A 118 -10.03 5.08 2.46
CA LEU A 118 -11.24 4.29 2.65
C LEU A 118 -12.14 4.34 1.40
N ARG A 119 -12.19 5.48 0.70
CA ARG A 119 -13.07 5.66 -0.46
C ARG A 119 -12.70 4.70 -1.57
N HIS A 120 -11.41 4.62 -1.91
CA HIS A 120 -10.95 3.72 -2.98
C HIS A 120 -11.08 2.26 -2.53
N PHE A 121 -10.51 1.90 -1.39
CA PHE A 121 -10.39 0.49 -1.02
C PHE A 121 -11.69 -0.18 -0.56
N GLN A 122 -12.72 0.58 -0.17
CA GLN A 122 -14.07 0.03 0.04
C GLN A 122 -14.74 -0.39 -1.28
N ALA A 123 -14.47 0.34 -2.36
CA ALA A 123 -15.02 0.07 -3.68
C ALA A 123 -14.24 -1.04 -4.41
N LEU A 124 -12.92 -1.06 -4.29
CA LEU A 124 -12.04 -2.05 -4.90
C LEU A 124 -12.27 -3.47 -4.38
N ARG A 125 -11.80 -4.46 -5.15
CA ARG A 125 -11.89 -5.88 -4.80
C ARG A 125 -10.51 -6.49 -4.83
N ALA A 126 -10.20 -7.27 -3.79
CA ALA A 126 -8.93 -7.97 -3.62
C ALA A 126 -8.76 -9.19 -4.56
N GLY A 127 -9.80 -9.48 -5.34
CA GLY A 127 -9.86 -10.58 -6.30
C GLY A 127 -11.28 -11.16 -6.39
N GLY A 128 -11.77 -11.32 -7.62
CA GLY A 128 -13.14 -11.76 -7.86
C GLY A 128 -14.17 -10.88 -7.14
N ARG A 129 -14.92 -11.47 -6.19
CA ARG A 129 -15.91 -10.78 -5.33
C ARG A 129 -15.40 -10.45 -3.92
N LYS A 130 -14.14 -10.77 -3.61
CA LYS A 130 -13.57 -10.59 -2.27
C LYS A 130 -13.33 -9.10 -2.00
N ARG A 131 -13.82 -8.60 -0.86
CA ARG A 131 -13.55 -7.23 -0.39
C ARG A 131 -12.22 -7.18 0.35
N PHE A 132 -11.60 -6.00 0.34
CA PHE A 132 -10.50 -5.73 1.26
C PHE A 132 -11.02 -5.62 2.69
N ARG A 133 -10.26 -6.16 3.63
CA ARG A 133 -10.23 -5.75 5.04
C ARG A 133 -9.22 -4.60 5.14
N ILE A 134 -9.71 -3.43 5.52
CA ILE A 134 -8.97 -2.18 5.49
C ILE A 134 -8.47 -1.87 6.90
N LEU A 135 -7.17 -1.93 7.12
CA LEU A 135 -6.54 -1.61 8.39
C LEU A 135 -6.06 -0.15 8.37
N PRO A 136 -6.17 0.60 9.48
CA PRO A 136 -6.64 0.19 10.81
C PRO A 136 -8.17 0.37 11.03
N ALA A 137 -8.97 0.54 9.99
CA ALA A 137 -10.41 0.78 10.12
C ALA A 137 -11.17 -0.48 10.60
N ASP A 138 -10.76 -1.66 10.11
CA ASP A 138 -11.34 -2.98 10.39
C ASP A 138 -10.48 -3.81 11.35
N ALA A 139 -9.64 -3.14 12.15
CA ALA A 139 -8.69 -3.75 13.09
C ALA A 139 -9.40 -4.42 14.27
#